data_AF-A0AAU3JZU7-F1
#
_entry.id   AF-A0AAU3JZU7-F1
#
_cell.length_a   1.000
_cell.length_b   1.000
_cell.length_c   1.000
_cell.angle_alpha   90.00
_cell.angle_beta   90.00
_cell.angle_gamma   90.00
#
_symmetry.space_group_name_H-M   'P 1'
#
loop_
_entity.id
_entity.type
_entity.pdbx_description
1 polymer ?
#
loop_
_entity_poly.entity_id
_entity_poly.type
_entity_poly.pdbx_seq_one_letter_code
_entity_poly.pdbx_strand_id
1 'polypeptide(L)'
;MRSRTVAPSAAQLDHVRRQAERAQQEAERDAAIAQLRELRQQTTSVHLQNFPPVHPPAVPGPTQLGLPWALSEAQSFHLTGLGVFARAERAAAKRKAEEDAPAYLAAEQARLRTVHGQLAAEADQWWRALLANDEETVCEAVNYAFSDNPAAGCAVGVEGAVLSVVMRHQDIDSLPGQTPGVTPSGRPTLKTLTKRDRTLWWLTSMGSNIVATLKEGFATAPAITAIDLVVLTRLPDTQRLGFVAYGRWTRHAIESVPWRETEDALRFLDLGQDVACSVTTTASGNPSGTIKPLDASRLPGLQNLLDHAQDDSASGDATLAGLDNDLRANVPAAHGEPALNHYQIRPFAQWRSEAAPLQPPPAVAPVPIPGTPPATLVPGQTLTLPEEAWHGLRIAFTFAGADADLTLFLTDGQSRVTSDEDFVFYNQPSGAQGAARLLGKQAEGQHTVERATVHLAALPAQIHRIAVAINMDVDTGLTCGALTYASLSMDCATGAAWTFQPPSDPSIRAMVIAELYRHTTNGRPTWKMRAIGQGWADGLDGLARAHGVDVA
;
A
#
# COMPACT_ATOMS: atom_id res chain seq x y z
N MET A 1 18.09 -48.00 -67.21
CA MET A 1 17.89 -49.04 -66.16
C MET A 1 17.29 -48.36 -64.93
N ARG A 2 16.06 -48.72 -64.54
CA ARG A 2 15.43 -48.21 -63.32
C ARG A 2 16.04 -48.95 -62.12
N SER A 3 16.60 -48.21 -61.17
CA SER A 3 17.09 -48.72 -59.89
C SER A 3 15.94 -49.46 -59.17
N ARG A 4 16.11 -50.77 -58.93
CA ARG A 4 15.18 -51.59 -58.14
C ARG A 4 15.52 -51.35 -56.67
N THR A 5 14.73 -50.52 -55.98
CA THR A 5 14.75 -50.42 -54.53
C THR A 5 14.14 -51.70 -53.95
N VAL A 6 14.98 -52.55 -53.37
CA VAL A 6 14.55 -53.75 -52.63
C VAL A 6 13.97 -53.30 -51.29
N ALA A 7 12.74 -53.74 -50.96
CA ALA A 7 12.13 -53.45 -49.67
C ALA A 7 12.95 -54.08 -48.53
N PRO A 8 13.13 -53.38 -47.39
CA PRO A 8 13.96 -53.88 -46.29
C PRO A 8 13.41 -55.17 -45.69
N SER A 9 14.29 -56.09 -45.32
CA SER A 9 13.93 -57.36 -44.66
C SER A 9 13.47 -57.14 -43.22
N ALA A 10 12.72 -58.10 -42.65
CA ALA A 10 12.27 -58.04 -41.26
C ALA A 10 13.43 -57.81 -40.26
N ALA A 11 14.58 -58.43 -40.49
CA ALA A 11 15.78 -58.24 -39.67
C ALA A 11 16.36 -56.82 -39.78
N GLN A 12 16.28 -56.18 -40.96
CA GLN A 12 16.69 -54.79 -41.15
C GLN A 12 15.75 -53.83 -40.41
N LEU A 13 14.44 -54.09 -40.44
CA LEU A 13 13.45 -53.31 -39.68
C LEU A 13 13.65 -53.43 -38.16
N ASP A 14 13.92 -54.62 -37.63
CA ASP A 14 14.20 -54.84 -36.19
C ASP A 14 15.51 -54.20 -35.73
N HIS A 15 16.52 -54.13 -36.60
CA HIS A 15 17.78 -53.44 -36.30
C HIS A 15 17.55 -51.92 -36.22
N VAL A 16 16.85 -51.34 -37.21
CA VAL A 16 16.48 -49.92 -37.22
C VAL A 16 15.63 -49.57 -36.00
N ARG A 17 14.66 -50.42 -35.62
CA ARG A 17 13.84 -50.22 -34.43
C ARG A 17 14.66 -50.18 -33.15
N ARG A 18 15.54 -51.16 -32.92
CA ARG A 18 16.43 -51.19 -31.74
C ARG A 18 17.41 -50.02 -31.71
N GLN A 19 17.87 -49.58 -32.88
CA GLN A 19 18.71 -48.39 -32.99
C GLN A 19 17.93 -47.12 -32.63
N ALA A 20 16.69 -46.99 -33.08
CA ALA A 20 15.80 -45.88 -32.73
C ALA A 20 15.46 -45.87 -31.22
N GLU A 21 15.15 -47.03 -30.63
CA GLU A 21 14.87 -47.15 -29.19
C GLU A 21 16.10 -46.74 -28.35
N ARG A 22 17.31 -47.15 -28.74
CA ARG A 22 18.55 -46.72 -28.07
C ARG A 22 18.80 -45.23 -28.21
N ALA A 23 18.61 -44.68 -29.41
CA ALA A 23 18.76 -43.25 -29.66
C ALA A 23 17.76 -42.42 -28.84
N GLN A 24 16.52 -42.91 -28.71
CA GLN A 24 15.50 -42.27 -27.87
C GLN A 24 15.90 -42.31 -26.38
N GLN A 25 16.34 -43.46 -25.86
CA GLN A 25 16.81 -43.57 -24.47
C GLN A 25 18.02 -42.68 -24.18
N GLU A 26 18.95 -42.57 -25.14
CA GLU A 26 20.10 -41.66 -25.04
C GLU A 26 19.63 -40.19 -25.03
N ALA A 27 18.71 -39.80 -25.92
CA ALA A 27 18.15 -38.46 -25.96
C ALA A 27 17.39 -38.09 -24.67
N GLU A 28 16.56 -39.00 -24.14
CA GLU A 28 15.84 -38.81 -22.88
C GLU A 28 16.79 -38.63 -21.70
N ARG A 29 17.85 -39.44 -21.63
CA ARG A 29 18.89 -39.31 -20.59
C ARG A 29 19.61 -37.97 -20.70
N ASP A 30 20.02 -37.59 -21.90
CA ASP A 30 20.76 -36.36 -22.12
C ASP A 30 19.88 -35.12 -21.82
N ALA A 31 18.59 -35.18 -22.13
CA ALA A 31 17.60 -34.17 -21.73
C ALA A 31 17.43 -34.09 -20.21
N ALA A 32 17.31 -35.22 -19.50
CA ALA A 32 17.23 -35.25 -18.05
C ALA A 32 18.51 -34.71 -17.37
N ILE A 33 19.68 -35.00 -17.94
CA ILE A 33 20.96 -34.43 -17.48
C ILE A 33 20.98 -32.91 -17.66
N ALA A 34 20.51 -32.41 -18.81
CA ALA A 34 20.43 -30.97 -19.06
C ALA A 34 19.49 -30.28 -18.06
N GLN A 35 18.29 -30.84 -17.86
CA GLN A 35 17.31 -30.32 -16.89
C GLN A 35 17.86 -30.28 -15.46
N LEU A 36 18.56 -31.32 -15.01
CA LEU A 36 19.17 -31.33 -13.66
C LEU A 36 20.29 -30.30 -13.51
N ARG A 37 21.07 -30.06 -14.57
CA ARG A 37 22.10 -29.00 -14.55
C ARG A 37 21.47 -27.63 -14.47
N GLU A 38 20.46 -27.39 -15.28
CA GLU A 38 19.71 -26.14 -15.30
C GLU A 38 19.03 -25.87 -13.96
N LEU A 39 18.31 -26.85 -13.41
CA LEU A 39 17.68 -26.75 -12.09
C LEU A 39 18.70 -26.45 -10.99
N ARG A 40 19.84 -27.14 -11.01
CA ARG A 40 20.91 -26.89 -10.03
C ARG A 40 21.43 -25.46 -10.17
N GLN A 41 21.74 -25.02 -11.38
CA GLN A 41 22.19 -23.66 -11.64
C GLN A 41 21.17 -22.63 -11.15
N GLN A 42 19.91 -22.72 -11.59
CA GLN A 42 18.83 -21.81 -11.22
C GLN A 42 18.65 -21.70 -9.70
N THR A 43 18.70 -22.82 -8.98
CA THR A 43 18.49 -22.85 -7.53
C THR A 43 19.70 -22.42 -6.71
N THR A 44 20.92 -22.45 -7.26
CA THR A 44 22.15 -22.09 -6.56
C THR A 44 22.79 -20.78 -7.04
N SER A 45 22.20 -20.09 -8.00
CA SER A 45 22.77 -18.86 -8.59
C SER A 45 21.88 -17.62 -8.46
N VAL A 46 20.81 -17.66 -7.67
CA VAL A 46 19.92 -16.51 -7.44
C VAL A 46 20.69 -15.30 -6.91
N HIS A 47 21.65 -15.50 -6.00
CA HIS A 47 22.49 -14.43 -5.46
C HIS A 47 23.39 -13.72 -6.50
N LEU A 48 23.59 -14.31 -7.69
CA LEU A 48 24.36 -13.69 -8.78
C LEU A 48 23.52 -12.67 -9.57
N GLN A 49 22.20 -12.63 -9.37
CA GLN A 49 21.34 -11.63 -9.96
C GLN A 49 21.70 -10.23 -9.46
N ASN A 50 21.51 -9.23 -10.31
CA ASN A 50 21.77 -7.84 -9.97
C ASN A 50 20.48 -7.17 -9.50
N PHE A 51 20.51 -6.57 -8.32
CA PHE A 51 19.40 -5.84 -7.73
C PHE A 51 19.77 -4.35 -7.74
N PRO A 52 19.31 -3.56 -8.72
CA PRO A 52 19.67 -2.16 -8.81
C PRO A 52 19.09 -1.39 -7.61
N PRO A 53 19.86 -0.46 -7.01
CA PRO A 53 19.35 0.38 -5.94
C PRO A 53 18.11 1.15 -6.38
N VAL A 54 17.14 1.27 -5.49
CA VAL A 54 15.95 2.09 -5.71
C VAL A 54 16.35 3.55 -5.90
N HIS A 55 15.60 4.24 -6.74
CA HIS A 55 15.77 5.66 -7.02
C HIS A 55 14.50 6.42 -6.64
N PRO A 56 14.60 7.74 -6.39
CA PRO A 56 13.43 8.56 -6.16
C PRO A 56 12.43 8.38 -7.31
N PRO A 57 11.14 8.17 -7.00
CA PRO A 57 10.10 7.98 -8.01
C PRO A 57 10.00 9.23 -8.90
N ALA A 58 10.06 9.01 -10.22
CA ALA A 58 9.93 10.08 -11.20
C ALA A 58 8.47 10.17 -11.68
N VAL A 59 7.76 11.24 -11.28
CA VAL A 59 6.38 11.46 -11.74
C VAL A 59 6.40 12.02 -13.16
N PRO A 60 5.88 11.28 -14.16
CA PRO A 60 5.89 11.73 -15.55
C PRO A 60 5.07 13.01 -15.67
N GLY A 61 5.63 13.99 -16.41
CA GLY A 61 4.95 15.26 -16.68
C GLY A 61 3.64 15.07 -17.46
N PRO A 62 2.67 15.98 -17.30
CA PRO A 62 1.44 15.92 -18.08
C PRO A 62 1.72 16.16 -19.56
N THR A 63 0.83 15.64 -20.41
CA THR A 63 0.88 15.89 -21.85
C THR A 63 0.88 17.39 -22.15
N GLN A 64 1.81 17.82 -22.99
CA GLN A 64 1.90 19.22 -23.42
C GLN A 64 0.82 19.51 -24.45
N LEU A 65 -0.25 20.18 -24.02
CA LEU A 65 -1.33 20.62 -24.89
C LEU A 65 -0.93 21.90 -25.63
N GLY A 66 -1.31 22.01 -26.90
CA GLY A 66 -1.04 23.18 -27.74
C GLY A 66 -2.31 23.92 -28.17
N LEU A 67 -2.17 25.16 -28.61
CA LEU A 67 -3.29 25.96 -29.12
C LEU A 67 -4.03 25.30 -30.31
N PRO A 68 -3.36 24.62 -31.27
CA PRO A 68 -4.08 23.92 -32.34
C PRO A 68 -5.04 22.83 -31.83
N TRP A 69 -4.66 22.13 -30.76
CA TRP A 69 -5.52 21.12 -30.13
C TRP A 69 -6.73 21.77 -29.45
N ALA A 70 -6.50 22.82 -28.65
CA ALA A 70 -7.56 23.53 -27.96
C ALA A 70 -8.56 24.16 -28.95
N LEU A 71 -8.05 24.67 -30.07
CA LEU A 71 -8.86 25.20 -31.17
C LEU A 71 -9.73 24.11 -31.81
N SER A 72 -9.18 22.92 -32.05
CA SER A 72 -9.92 21.79 -32.61
C SER A 72 -11.09 21.37 -31.70
N GLU A 73 -10.84 21.29 -30.39
CA GLU A 73 -11.87 20.98 -29.39
C GLU A 73 -12.97 22.04 -29.34
N ALA A 74 -12.58 23.31 -29.26
CA ALA A 74 -13.51 24.44 -29.24
C ALA A 74 -14.34 24.53 -30.53
N GLN A 75 -13.73 24.30 -31.70
CA GLN A 75 -14.44 24.29 -32.98
C GLN A 75 -15.42 23.13 -33.07
N SER A 76 -15.03 21.93 -32.63
CA SER A 76 -15.92 20.76 -32.61
C SER A 76 -17.16 21.04 -31.78
N PHE A 77 -16.99 21.66 -30.60
CA PHE A 77 -18.10 22.09 -29.76
C PHE A 77 -18.99 23.14 -30.44
N HIS A 78 -18.44 24.29 -30.87
CA HIS A 78 -19.25 25.39 -31.42
C HIS A 78 -19.89 25.10 -32.77
N LEU A 79 -19.35 24.15 -33.55
CA LEU A 79 -19.92 23.72 -34.83
C LEU A 79 -20.99 22.63 -34.68
N THR A 80 -21.17 22.08 -33.48
CA THR A 80 -22.16 21.04 -33.22
C THR A 80 -23.57 21.54 -33.55
N GLY A 81 -24.31 20.78 -34.36
CA GLY A 81 -25.68 21.13 -34.77
C GLY A 81 -25.79 22.12 -35.95
N LEU A 82 -24.69 22.67 -36.47
CA LEU A 82 -24.72 23.58 -37.62
C LEU A 82 -24.61 22.84 -38.96
N GLY A 83 -25.60 23.02 -39.83
CA GLY A 83 -25.60 22.46 -41.18
C GLY A 83 -24.45 22.98 -42.05
N VAL A 84 -23.95 22.15 -42.98
CA VAL A 84 -22.77 22.48 -43.81
C VAL A 84 -22.93 23.72 -44.70
N PHE A 85 -24.18 24.13 -45.00
CA PHE A 85 -24.49 25.30 -45.82
C PHE A 85 -24.71 26.60 -45.00
N ALA A 86 -24.71 26.52 -43.67
CA ALA A 86 -24.86 27.64 -42.73
C ALA A 86 -23.58 28.51 -42.64
N ARG A 87 -23.16 29.10 -43.77
CA ARG A 87 -21.81 29.71 -43.91
C ARG A 87 -21.57 30.84 -42.91
N ALA A 88 -22.57 31.69 -42.67
CA ALA A 88 -22.47 32.81 -41.74
C ALA A 88 -22.41 32.33 -40.27
N GLU A 89 -23.29 31.41 -39.86
CA GLU A 89 -23.28 30.87 -38.49
C GLU A 89 -21.99 30.08 -38.22
N ARG A 90 -21.50 29.30 -39.19
CA ARG A 90 -20.23 28.56 -39.07
C ARG A 90 -19.02 29.48 -38.96
N ALA A 91 -19.00 30.60 -39.68
CA ALA A 91 -17.93 31.60 -39.54
C ALA A 91 -17.96 32.28 -38.16
N ALA A 92 -19.16 32.58 -37.64
CA ALA A 92 -19.32 33.10 -36.28
C ALA A 92 -18.89 32.08 -35.21
N ALA A 93 -19.26 30.80 -35.36
CA ALA A 93 -18.87 29.71 -34.47
C ALA A 93 -17.35 29.50 -34.43
N LYS A 94 -16.67 29.60 -35.58
CA LYS A 94 -15.20 29.50 -35.65
C LYS A 94 -14.49 30.66 -34.95
N ARG A 95 -14.95 31.91 -35.11
CA ARG A 95 -14.40 33.07 -34.38
C ARG A 95 -14.56 32.90 -32.87
N LYS A 96 -15.72 32.41 -32.43
CA LYS A 96 -15.96 32.13 -31.01
C LYS A 96 -15.05 31.02 -30.46
N ALA A 97 -14.75 30.00 -31.27
CA ALA A 97 -13.77 28.98 -30.92
C ALA A 97 -12.35 29.55 -30.81
N GLU A 98 -11.96 30.47 -31.70
CA GLU A 98 -10.66 31.17 -31.63
C GLU A 98 -10.54 32.07 -30.39
N GLU A 99 -11.65 32.68 -29.95
CA GLU A 99 -11.72 33.47 -28.71
C GLU A 99 -11.64 32.61 -27.44
N ASP A 100 -12.34 31.46 -27.42
CA ASP A 100 -12.43 30.60 -26.24
C ASP A 100 -11.21 29.67 -26.06
N ALA A 101 -10.56 29.24 -27.14
CA ALA A 101 -9.50 28.22 -27.11
C ALA A 101 -8.27 28.59 -26.24
N PRO A 102 -7.75 29.84 -26.24
CA PRO A 102 -6.64 30.22 -25.35
C PRO A 102 -6.99 30.07 -23.86
N ALA A 103 -8.21 30.44 -23.47
CA ALA A 103 -8.66 30.35 -22.09
C ALA A 103 -8.85 28.90 -21.65
N TYR A 104 -9.41 28.06 -22.53
CA TYR A 104 -9.51 26.62 -22.31
C TYR A 104 -8.14 25.97 -22.14
N LEU A 105 -7.20 26.27 -23.05
CA LEU A 105 -5.84 25.74 -22.99
C LEU A 105 -5.14 26.12 -21.68
N ALA A 106 -5.19 27.39 -21.29
CA ALA A 106 -4.55 27.88 -20.08
C ALA A 106 -5.13 27.23 -18.82
N ALA A 107 -6.46 27.10 -18.76
CA ALA A 107 -7.15 26.46 -17.64
C ALA A 107 -6.78 24.96 -17.53
N GLU A 108 -6.74 24.25 -18.65
CA GLU A 108 -6.42 22.82 -18.64
C GLU A 108 -4.95 22.55 -18.35
N GLN A 109 -4.02 23.35 -18.89
CA GLN A 109 -2.60 23.28 -18.54
C GLN A 109 -2.36 23.61 -17.05
N ALA A 110 -3.09 24.57 -16.47
CA ALA A 110 -3.01 24.87 -15.04
C ALA A 110 -3.51 23.71 -14.17
N ARG A 111 -4.64 23.10 -14.55
CA ARG A 111 -5.19 21.92 -13.86
C ARG A 111 -4.22 20.75 -13.89
N LEU A 112 -3.69 20.41 -15.07
CA LEU A 112 -2.73 19.31 -15.23
C LEU A 112 -1.43 19.54 -14.45
N ARG A 113 -0.93 20.79 -14.38
CA ARG A 113 0.22 21.14 -13.52
C ARG A 113 -0.08 20.96 -12.04
N THR A 114 -1.30 21.27 -11.62
CA THR A 114 -1.74 21.08 -10.22
C THR A 114 -1.76 19.59 -9.87
N VAL A 115 -2.33 18.76 -10.73
CA VAL A 115 -2.33 17.29 -10.55
C VAL A 115 -0.91 16.74 -10.52
N HIS A 116 -0.04 17.16 -11.45
CA HIS A 116 1.37 16.76 -11.44
C HIS A 116 2.08 17.15 -10.13
N GLY A 117 1.84 18.36 -9.63
CA GLY A 117 2.40 18.82 -8.35
C GLY A 117 1.94 18.00 -7.15
N GLN A 118 0.67 17.57 -7.12
CA GLN A 118 0.14 16.69 -6.07
C GLN A 118 0.81 15.31 -6.12
N LEU A 119 0.85 14.69 -7.30
CA LEU A 119 1.50 13.39 -7.48
C LEU A 119 2.99 13.44 -7.14
N ALA A 120 3.68 14.52 -7.53
CA ALA A 120 5.10 14.73 -7.19
C ALA A 120 5.29 14.88 -5.67
N ALA A 121 4.40 15.60 -4.98
CA ALA A 121 4.47 15.74 -3.53
C ALA A 121 4.21 14.42 -2.78
N GLU A 122 3.26 13.61 -3.25
CA GLU A 122 2.99 12.26 -2.72
C GLU A 122 4.21 11.35 -2.93
N ALA A 123 4.79 11.36 -4.12
CA ALA A 123 6.00 10.60 -4.45
C ALA A 123 7.21 11.02 -3.59
N ASP A 124 7.39 12.31 -3.35
CA ASP A 124 8.42 12.86 -2.47
C ASP A 124 8.18 12.53 -0.99
N GLN A 125 6.91 12.44 -0.56
CA GLN A 125 6.57 12.01 0.79
C GLN A 125 6.90 10.53 1.00
N TRP A 126 6.49 9.66 0.07
CA TRP A 126 6.82 8.24 0.08
C TRP A 126 8.34 8.01 0.10
N TRP A 127 9.09 8.72 -0.75
CA TRP A 127 10.55 8.62 -0.80
C TRP A 127 11.20 9.03 0.54
N ARG A 128 10.71 10.09 1.18
CA ARG A 128 11.20 10.51 2.50
C ARG A 128 10.87 9.49 3.59
N ALA A 129 9.69 8.88 3.56
CA ALA A 129 9.31 7.82 4.51
C ALA A 129 10.23 6.59 4.36
N LEU A 130 10.51 6.17 3.12
CA LEU A 130 11.45 5.09 2.82
C LEU A 130 12.87 5.39 3.35
N LEU A 131 13.37 6.62 3.17
CA LEU A 131 14.67 7.04 3.71
C LEU A 131 14.70 7.18 5.23
N ALA A 132 13.55 7.43 5.86
CA ALA A 132 13.41 7.51 7.30
C ALA A 132 13.26 6.14 7.98
N ASN A 133 13.30 5.05 7.20
CA ASN A 133 13.00 3.69 7.65
C ASN A 133 11.62 3.56 8.30
N ASP A 134 10.62 4.28 7.77
CA ASP A 134 9.22 4.09 8.15
C ASP A 134 8.81 2.62 7.91
N GLU A 135 8.33 1.95 8.95
CA GLU A 135 8.11 0.49 8.95
C GLU A 135 7.13 0.07 7.86
N GLU A 136 5.97 0.74 7.76
CA GLU A 136 4.94 0.43 6.77
C GLU A 136 5.48 0.59 5.35
N THR A 137 6.11 1.74 5.08
CA THR A 137 6.67 2.05 3.75
C THR A 137 7.77 1.08 3.34
N VAL A 138 8.71 0.76 4.26
CA VAL A 138 9.82 -0.16 3.97
C VAL A 138 9.29 -1.58 3.77
N CYS A 139 8.42 -2.07 4.65
CA CYS A 139 7.85 -3.41 4.53
C CYS A 139 7.05 -3.56 3.23
N GLU A 140 6.21 -2.59 2.87
CA GLU A 140 5.48 -2.60 1.61
C GLU A 140 6.43 -2.63 0.40
N ALA A 141 7.41 -1.73 0.35
CA ALA A 141 8.35 -1.65 -0.76
C ALA A 141 9.19 -2.92 -0.93
N VAL A 142 9.69 -3.47 0.18
CA VAL A 142 10.49 -4.70 0.18
C VAL A 142 9.64 -5.91 -0.19
N ASN A 143 8.42 -6.03 0.35
CA ASN A 143 7.52 -7.13 0.01
C ASN A 143 7.08 -7.06 -1.45
N TYR A 144 6.87 -5.85 -1.99
CA TYR A 144 6.66 -5.65 -3.42
C TYR A 144 7.86 -6.14 -4.24
N ALA A 145 9.10 -5.80 -3.85
CA ALA A 145 10.28 -6.29 -4.55
C ALA A 145 10.41 -7.83 -4.48
N PHE A 146 10.08 -8.42 -3.33
CA PHE A 146 10.12 -9.88 -3.15
C PHE A 146 9.01 -10.64 -3.89
N SER A 147 8.01 -9.98 -4.48
CA SER A 147 6.88 -10.65 -5.16
C SER A 147 7.30 -11.56 -6.29
N ASP A 148 8.39 -11.19 -6.97
CA ASP A 148 8.86 -11.85 -8.17
C ASP A 148 9.95 -12.89 -7.88
N ASN A 149 10.33 -13.06 -6.61
CA ASN A 149 11.36 -13.99 -6.20
C ASN A 149 10.84 -15.43 -6.02
N PRO A 150 11.63 -16.44 -6.42
CA PRO A 150 11.27 -17.84 -6.23
C PRO A 150 11.29 -18.29 -4.76
N ALA A 151 11.99 -17.56 -3.88
CA ALA A 151 11.94 -17.77 -2.44
C ALA A 151 10.97 -16.74 -1.82
N ALA A 152 9.95 -17.22 -1.10
CA ALA A 152 8.97 -16.38 -0.44
C ALA A 152 9.61 -15.72 0.81
N GLY A 153 10.23 -14.56 0.59
CA GLY A 153 10.67 -13.64 1.64
C GLY A 153 9.54 -12.68 2.00
N CYS A 154 9.40 -12.36 3.27
CA CYS A 154 8.47 -11.36 3.78
C CYS A 154 9.19 -10.49 4.81
N ALA A 155 9.25 -9.19 4.55
CA ALA A 155 9.57 -8.17 5.53
C ALA A 155 8.44 -8.07 6.55
N VAL A 156 8.79 -8.27 7.83
CA VAL A 156 7.82 -8.36 8.94
C VAL A 156 7.93 -7.21 9.95
N GLY A 157 8.93 -6.34 9.80
CA GLY A 157 9.07 -5.16 10.65
C GLY A 157 10.43 -4.49 10.52
N VAL A 158 10.52 -3.28 11.06
CA VAL A 158 11.73 -2.45 11.03
C VAL A 158 11.99 -1.87 12.41
N GLU A 159 13.20 -2.09 12.94
CA GLU A 159 13.65 -1.48 14.19
C GLU A 159 14.85 -0.57 13.90
N GLY A 160 14.61 0.74 13.88
CA GLY A 160 15.63 1.75 13.58
C GLY A 160 16.18 1.64 12.17
N ALA A 161 17.31 0.95 11.99
CA ALA A 161 17.93 0.69 10.69
C ALA A 161 18.16 -0.80 10.41
N VAL A 162 17.43 -1.65 11.15
CA VAL A 162 17.46 -3.10 11.03
C VAL A 162 16.11 -3.58 10.52
N LEU A 163 16.11 -4.26 9.37
CA LEU A 163 14.92 -4.88 8.78
C LEU A 163 14.82 -6.34 9.23
N SER A 164 13.64 -6.78 9.63
CA SER A 164 13.37 -8.19 9.96
C SER A 164 12.69 -8.89 8.78
N VAL A 165 13.24 -10.03 8.34
CA VAL A 165 12.76 -10.81 7.20
C VAL A 165 12.56 -12.28 7.58
N VAL A 166 11.40 -12.82 7.21
CA VAL A 166 11.10 -14.25 7.28
C VAL A 166 11.15 -14.81 5.86
N MET A 167 11.93 -15.88 5.66
CA MET A 167 12.05 -16.53 4.36
C MET A 167 11.66 -18.00 4.45
N ARG A 168 10.81 -18.47 3.53
CA ARG A 168 10.59 -19.91 3.34
C ARG A 168 11.58 -20.47 2.32
N HIS A 169 12.26 -21.55 2.69
CA HIS A 169 13.13 -22.30 1.80
C HIS A 169 12.51 -23.64 1.40
N GLN A 170 12.82 -24.09 0.18
CA GLN A 170 12.35 -25.37 -0.36
C GLN A 170 12.71 -26.54 0.58
N ASP A 171 11.82 -27.51 0.70
CA ASP A 171 12.03 -28.69 1.52
C ASP A 171 13.15 -29.56 0.91
N ILE A 172 14.05 -30.11 1.73
CA ILE A 172 15.17 -30.93 1.20
C ILE A 172 14.69 -32.16 0.41
N ASP A 173 13.50 -32.66 0.73
CA ASP A 173 12.88 -33.82 0.07
C ASP A 173 12.30 -33.49 -1.31
N SER A 174 12.15 -32.21 -1.67
CA SER A 174 11.75 -31.80 -3.01
C SER A 174 12.89 -31.89 -4.03
N LEU A 175 14.15 -32.00 -3.57
CA LEU A 175 15.30 -32.11 -4.45
C LEU A 175 15.32 -33.44 -5.21
N PRO A 176 15.83 -33.45 -6.46
CA PRO A 176 15.92 -34.67 -7.26
C PRO A 176 16.67 -35.82 -6.59
N GLY A 177 16.25 -37.05 -6.88
CA GLY A 177 16.94 -38.27 -6.44
C GLY A 177 18.24 -38.58 -7.20
N GLN A 178 18.49 -37.89 -8.32
CA GLN A 178 19.59 -38.15 -9.24
C GLN A 178 20.41 -36.89 -9.51
N THR A 179 21.66 -37.08 -9.92
CA THR A 179 22.56 -36.02 -10.36
C THR A 179 23.31 -36.43 -11.63
N PRO A 180 23.62 -35.47 -12.52
CA PRO A 180 24.55 -35.70 -13.62
C PRO A 180 25.89 -36.24 -13.14
N GLY A 181 26.46 -37.16 -13.90
CA GLY A 181 27.82 -37.67 -13.71
C GLY A 181 28.41 -38.17 -15.02
N VAL A 182 29.61 -38.74 -14.92
CA VAL A 182 30.29 -39.40 -16.04
C VAL A 182 30.63 -40.84 -15.71
N THR A 183 30.55 -41.72 -16.72
CA THR A 183 31.09 -43.08 -16.65
C THR A 183 32.62 -43.05 -16.68
N PRO A 184 33.32 -44.15 -16.33
CA PRO A 184 34.79 -44.23 -16.49
C PRO A 184 35.27 -43.97 -17.93
N SER A 185 34.41 -44.20 -18.92
CA SER A 185 34.65 -43.93 -20.34
C SER A 185 34.30 -42.50 -20.79
N GLY A 186 33.94 -41.60 -19.86
CA GLY A 186 33.62 -40.20 -20.13
C GLY A 186 32.22 -39.93 -20.69
N ARG A 187 31.33 -40.94 -20.74
CA ARG A 187 29.96 -40.75 -21.22
C ARG A 187 29.07 -40.13 -20.14
N PRO A 188 28.20 -39.16 -20.48
CA PRO A 188 27.20 -38.63 -19.55
C PRO A 188 26.33 -39.75 -18.98
N THR A 189 26.04 -39.67 -17.70
CA THR A 189 25.18 -40.64 -16.99
C THR A 189 24.44 -39.97 -15.85
N LEU A 190 23.41 -40.63 -15.34
CA LEU A 190 22.68 -40.23 -14.14
C LEU A 190 23.14 -41.11 -12.99
N LYS A 191 23.55 -40.49 -11.89
CA LYS A 191 23.96 -41.16 -10.66
C LYS A 191 22.95 -40.84 -9.55
N THR A 192 22.83 -41.73 -8.58
CA THR A 192 22.09 -41.43 -7.35
C THR A 192 22.72 -40.24 -6.64
N LEU A 193 21.89 -39.26 -6.25
CA LEU A 193 22.33 -38.13 -5.45
C LEU A 193 22.55 -38.61 -4.01
N THR A 194 23.79 -38.55 -3.53
CA THR A 194 24.10 -39.00 -2.16
C THR A 194 23.45 -38.08 -1.13
N LYS A 195 23.19 -38.59 0.09
CA LYS A 195 22.62 -37.78 1.19
C LYS A 195 23.43 -36.51 1.45
N ARG A 196 24.75 -36.63 1.35
CA ARG A 196 25.69 -35.52 1.51
C ARG A 196 25.56 -34.49 0.39
N ASP A 197 25.60 -34.93 -0.87
CA ASP A 197 25.51 -34.02 -2.02
C ASP A 197 24.14 -33.33 -2.08
N ARG A 198 23.07 -34.04 -1.68
CA ARG A 198 21.75 -33.45 -1.50
C ARG A 198 21.75 -32.35 -0.45
N THR A 199 22.36 -32.60 0.71
CA THR A 199 22.44 -31.60 1.78
C THR A 199 23.27 -30.39 1.34
N LEU A 200 24.37 -30.61 0.62
CA LEU A 200 25.20 -29.52 0.10
C LEU A 200 24.44 -28.69 -0.94
N TRP A 201 23.77 -29.32 -1.92
CA TRP A 201 22.95 -28.59 -2.90
C TRP A 201 21.86 -27.79 -2.19
N TRP A 202 21.15 -28.41 -1.25
CA TRP A 202 20.11 -27.74 -0.47
C TRP A 202 20.66 -26.52 0.30
N LEU A 203 21.81 -26.66 0.97
CA LEU A 203 22.48 -25.59 1.71
C LEU A 203 22.97 -24.46 0.78
N THR A 204 23.59 -24.79 -0.36
CA THR A 204 24.03 -23.79 -1.34
C THR A 204 22.84 -23.04 -1.92
N SER A 205 21.72 -23.74 -2.18
CA SER A 205 20.49 -23.10 -2.63
C SER A 205 19.91 -22.16 -1.56
N MET A 206 19.91 -22.59 -0.30
CA MET A 206 19.47 -21.75 0.82
C MET A 206 20.34 -20.50 0.94
N GLY A 207 21.67 -20.64 0.96
CA GLY A 207 22.59 -19.51 1.01
C GLY A 207 22.41 -18.57 -0.18
N SER A 208 22.17 -19.11 -1.38
CA SER A 208 21.91 -18.31 -2.57
C SER A 208 20.63 -17.48 -2.45
N ASN A 209 19.56 -18.05 -1.89
CA ASN A 209 18.32 -17.33 -1.66
C ASN A 209 18.47 -16.28 -0.55
N ILE A 210 19.11 -16.62 0.58
CA ILE A 210 19.41 -15.67 1.65
C ILE A 210 20.17 -14.46 1.09
N VAL A 211 21.26 -14.67 0.36
CA VAL A 211 22.07 -13.56 -0.17
C VAL A 211 21.29 -12.75 -1.20
N ALA A 212 20.47 -13.37 -2.05
CA ALA A 212 19.60 -12.64 -2.96
C ALA A 212 18.61 -11.74 -2.22
N THR A 213 17.89 -12.30 -1.23
CA THR A 213 16.96 -11.56 -0.36
C THR A 213 17.64 -10.40 0.36
N LEU A 214 18.86 -10.60 0.86
CA LEU A 214 19.64 -9.54 1.50
C LEU A 214 20.00 -8.43 0.51
N LYS A 215 20.54 -8.78 -0.67
CA LYS A 215 20.92 -7.81 -1.70
C LYS A 215 19.72 -7.00 -2.17
N GLU A 216 18.59 -7.64 -2.41
CA GLU A 216 17.37 -6.97 -2.83
C GLU A 216 16.77 -6.11 -1.73
N GLY A 217 16.68 -6.60 -0.50
CA GLY A 217 16.22 -5.79 0.64
C GLY A 217 17.07 -4.53 0.82
N PHE A 218 18.39 -4.64 0.69
CA PHE A 218 19.29 -3.48 0.73
C PHE A 218 19.16 -2.57 -0.50
N ALA A 219 18.90 -3.10 -1.68
CA ALA A 219 18.68 -2.31 -2.88
C ALA A 219 17.37 -1.51 -2.78
N THR A 220 16.31 -2.11 -2.21
CA THR A 220 14.98 -1.51 -2.08
C THR A 220 14.88 -0.52 -0.91
N ALA A 221 15.58 -0.77 0.19
CA ALA A 221 15.55 0.09 1.38
C ALA A 221 16.94 0.67 1.67
N PRO A 222 17.33 1.81 1.06
CA PRO A 222 18.72 2.29 1.05
C PRO A 222 19.22 2.76 2.42
N ALA A 223 18.33 3.16 3.33
CA ALA A 223 18.67 3.58 4.69
C ALA A 223 18.77 2.41 5.69
N ILE A 224 18.37 1.19 5.30
CA ILE A 224 18.57 -0.02 6.09
C ILE A 224 20.05 -0.42 6.05
N THR A 225 20.61 -0.69 7.23
CA THR A 225 22.05 -0.99 7.42
C THR A 225 22.30 -2.44 7.82
N ALA A 226 21.28 -3.14 8.33
CA ALA A 226 21.34 -4.56 8.61
C ALA A 226 19.99 -5.24 8.38
N ILE A 227 20.02 -6.54 8.12
CA ILE A 227 18.82 -7.37 7.99
C ILE A 227 18.98 -8.56 8.95
N ASP A 228 17.99 -8.72 9.82
CA ASP A 228 17.79 -9.94 10.60
C ASP A 228 16.92 -10.88 9.77
N LEU A 229 17.47 -12.02 9.39
CA LEU A 229 16.78 -12.96 8.51
C LEU A 229 16.68 -14.32 9.18
N VAL A 230 15.47 -14.89 9.14
CA VAL A 230 15.20 -16.24 9.57
C VAL A 230 14.69 -17.09 8.40
N VAL A 231 15.14 -18.34 8.34
CA VAL A 231 14.75 -19.30 7.32
C VAL A 231 13.97 -20.45 7.94
N LEU A 232 12.78 -20.70 7.38
CA LEU A 232 11.93 -21.82 7.73
C LEU A 232 11.77 -22.79 6.56
N THR A 233 11.68 -24.08 6.88
CA THR A 233 11.44 -25.17 5.92
C THR A 233 10.71 -26.30 6.62
N ARG A 234 10.15 -27.25 5.86
CA ARG A 234 9.62 -28.47 6.46
C ARG A 234 10.75 -29.41 6.86
N LEU A 235 10.76 -29.82 8.13
CA LEU A 235 11.75 -30.75 8.65
C LEU A 235 11.48 -32.18 8.14
N PRO A 236 12.49 -32.93 7.67
CA PRO A 236 12.30 -34.27 7.13
C PRO A 236 11.65 -35.25 8.10
N ASP A 237 12.07 -35.20 9.37
CA ASP A 237 11.68 -36.20 10.38
C ASP A 237 10.28 -35.96 10.96
N THR A 238 9.90 -34.70 11.18
CA THR A 238 8.63 -34.33 11.82
C THR A 238 7.56 -33.87 10.84
N GLN A 239 7.96 -33.53 9.60
CA GLN A 239 7.12 -32.88 8.59
C GLN A 239 6.48 -31.57 9.08
N ARG A 240 6.94 -30.99 10.20
CA ARG A 240 6.53 -29.67 10.70
C ARG A 240 7.48 -28.60 10.20
N LEU A 241 7.01 -27.35 10.17
CA LEU A 241 7.87 -26.20 9.91
C LEU A 241 8.85 -25.99 11.06
N GLY A 242 10.10 -25.67 10.74
CA GLY A 242 11.09 -25.33 11.74
C GLY A 242 12.15 -24.39 11.18
N PHE A 243 12.79 -23.67 12.09
CA PHE A 243 13.91 -22.80 11.74
C PHE A 243 15.15 -23.62 11.42
N VAL A 244 15.77 -23.29 10.30
CA VAL A 244 16.96 -23.97 9.79
C VAL A 244 18.15 -23.04 9.58
N ALA A 245 17.90 -21.73 9.50
CA ALA A 245 18.95 -20.73 9.62
C ALA A 245 18.38 -19.45 10.25
N TYR A 246 19.21 -18.73 10.99
CA TYR A 246 18.93 -17.33 11.35
C TYR A 246 20.25 -16.58 11.52
N GLY A 247 20.20 -15.26 11.41
CA GLY A 247 21.35 -14.40 11.70
C GLY A 247 21.09 -12.95 11.33
N ARG A 248 22.10 -12.12 11.57
CA ARG A 248 22.12 -10.70 11.17
C ARG A 248 23.19 -10.46 10.12
N TRP A 249 22.83 -9.85 9.00
CA TRP A 249 23.79 -9.45 7.97
C TRP A 249 23.79 -7.93 7.80
N THR A 250 24.96 -7.31 7.79
CA THR A 250 25.06 -5.87 7.54
C THR A 250 25.20 -5.60 6.04
N ARG A 251 24.71 -4.42 5.60
CA ARG A 251 24.84 -3.95 4.23
C ARG A 251 26.30 -4.03 3.77
N HIS A 252 27.21 -3.49 4.58
CA HIS A 252 28.63 -3.48 4.27
C HIS A 252 29.21 -4.89 4.08
N ALA A 253 28.81 -5.87 4.90
CA ALA A 253 29.28 -7.24 4.78
C ALA A 253 28.81 -7.89 3.47
N ILE A 254 27.60 -7.58 3.00
CA ILE A 254 27.04 -8.14 1.76
C ILE A 254 27.58 -7.43 0.51
N GLU A 255 27.68 -6.10 0.53
CA GLU A 255 28.12 -5.29 -0.62
C GLU A 255 29.63 -5.34 -0.85
N SER A 256 30.43 -5.62 0.18
CA SER A 256 31.89 -5.75 0.05
C SER A 256 32.35 -7.05 -0.62
N VAL A 257 31.44 -8.02 -0.79
CA VAL A 257 31.74 -9.34 -1.32
C VAL A 257 31.55 -9.39 -2.84
N PRO A 258 32.57 -9.80 -3.62
CA PRO A 258 32.41 -10.01 -5.05
C PRO A 258 31.78 -11.39 -5.31
N TRP A 259 30.46 -11.43 -5.40
CA TRP A 259 29.70 -12.64 -5.77
C TRP A 259 29.96 -13.02 -7.23
N ARG A 260 30.60 -14.16 -7.48
CA ARG A 260 31.01 -14.58 -8.84
C ARG A 260 30.61 -16.02 -9.14
N GLU A 261 30.71 -16.90 -8.16
CA GLU A 261 30.52 -18.33 -8.33
C GLU A 261 29.40 -18.86 -7.43
N THR A 262 28.83 -20.01 -7.76
CA THR A 262 27.73 -20.59 -6.99
C THR A 262 28.09 -20.91 -5.53
N GLU A 263 29.36 -21.23 -5.29
CA GLU A 263 29.91 -21.57 -3.98
C GLU A 263 30.04 -20.35 -3.07
N ASP A 264 30.11 -19.14 -3.63
CA ASP A 264 30.15 -17.91 -2.84
C ASP A 264 28.92 -17.80 -1.94
N ALA A 265 27.77 -18.34 -2.36
CA ALA A 265 26.55 -18.42 -1.58
C ALA A 265 26.76 -18.95 -0.16
N LEU A 266 27.71 -19.87 0.07
CA LEU A 266 27.98 -20.45 1.39
C LEU A 266 28.62 -19.47 2.37
N ARG A 267 29.17 -18.35 1.88
CA ARG A 267 29.78 -17.30 2.71
C ARG A 267 28.76 -16.59 3.61
N PHE A 268 27.46 -16.78 3.39
CA PHE A 268 26.43 -16.29 4.31
C PHE A 268 26.66 -16.76 5.75
N LEU A 269 27.25 -17.96 5.93
CA LEU A 269 27.61 -18.53 7.23
C LEU A 269 28.66 -17.70 7.97
N ASP A 270 29.60 -17.12 7.23
CA ASP A 270 30.78 -16.44 7.79
C ASP A 270 30.64 -14.91 7.83
N LEU A 271 29.75 -14.34 6.99
CA LEU A 271 29.58 -12.90 6.85
C LEU A 271 28.60 -12.30 7.87
N GLY A 272 27.71 -13.12 8.42
CA GLY A 272 26.70 -12.66 9.37
C GLY A 272 27.18 -12.68 10.82
N GLN A 273 26.50 -11.90 11.65
CA GLN A 273 26.62 -11.92 13.11
C GLN A 273 25.60 -12.90 13.68
N ASP A 274 26.00 -13.67 14.69
CA ASP A 274 25.18 -14.64 15.40
C ASP A 274 24.45 -15.64 14.47
N VAL A 275 25.10 -16.00 13.36
CA VAL A 275 24.53 -16.93 12.38
C VAL A 275 24.47 -18.33 12.99
N ALA A 276 23.27 -18.91 12.98
CA ALA A 276 23.04 -20.30 13.28
C ALA A 276 22.47 -21.00 12.04
N CYS A 277 22.91 -22.24 11.81
CA CYS A 277 22.45 -23.08 10.71
C CYS A 277 22.28 -24.51 11.19
N SER A 278 21.17 -25.16 10.77
CA SER A 278 20.87 -26.55 11.10
C SER A 278 21.86 -27.53 10.48
N VAL A 279 22.55 -27.13 9.41
CA VAL A 279 23.58 -27.94 8.76
C VAL A 279 24.92 -27.58 9.38
N THR A 280 25.50 -28.51 10.12
CA THR A 280 26.80 -28.34 10.78
C THR A 280 27.90 -29.02 9.98
N THR A 281 29.15 -28.59 10.16
CA THR A 281 30.30 -29.31 9.62
C THR A 281 30.75 -30.39 10.60
N THR A 282 30.99 -31.60 10.09
CA THR A 282 31.59 -32.69 10.87
C THR A 282 33.06 -32.40 11.13
N ALA A 283 33.69 -33.15 12.05
CA ALA A 283 35.12 -33.05 12.34
C ALA A 283 36.03 -33.24 11.09
N SER A 284 35.51 -33.87 10.03
CA SER A 284 36.19 -34.03 8.73
C SER A 284 35.96 -32.87 7.75
N GLY A 285 35.33 -31.77 8.17
CA GLY A 285 35.03 -30.60 7.33
C GLY A 285 33.85 -30.79 6.38
N ASN A 286 33.00 -31.78 6.61
CA ASN A 286 31.94 -32.18 5.68
C ASN A 286 30.56 -31.78 6.21
N PRO A 287 29.59 -31.37 5.36
CA PRO A 287 28.23 -31.06 5.83
C PRO A 287 27.55 -32.28 6.48
N SER A 288 26.90 -32.07 7.62
CA SER A 288 26.13 -33.09 8.32
C SER A 288 24.92 -33.49 7.49
N GLY A 289 24.71 -34.78 7.24
CA GLY A 289 23.54 -35.26 6.49
C GLY A 289 22.21 -35.24 7.25
N THR A 290 22.11 -34.49 8.34
CA THR A 290 20.91 -34.39 9.19
C THR A 290 20.62 -32.91 9.42
N ILE A 291 19.37 -32.52 9.22
CA ILE A 291 18.85 -31.17 9.46
C ILE A 291 18.05 -31.24 10.76
N LYS A 292 18.49 -30.51 11.78
CA LYS A 292 17.77 -30.40 13.06
C LYS A 292 17.21 -28.99 13.21
N PRO A 293 16.01 -28.82 13.79
CA PRO A 293 15.50 -27.49 14.08
C PRO A 293 16.46 -26.74 15.00
N LEU A 294 16.61 -25.45 14.74
CA LEU A 294 17.29 -24.54 15.63
C LEU A 294 16.38 -24.17 16.81
N ASP A 295 16.97 -23.95 17.98
CA ASP A 295 16.26 -23.44 19.15
C ASP A 295 15.92 -21.96 18.94
N ALA A 296 14.62 -21.66 18.88
CA ALA A 296 14.11 -20.30 18.70
C ALA A 296 13.88 -19.54 20.02
N SER A 297 14.32 -20.08 21.16
CA SER A 297 14.31 -19.35 22.44
C SER A 297 15.03 -17.98 22.37
N ARG A 298 15.95 -17.82 21.40
CA ARG A 298 16.66 -16.56 21.12
C ARG A 298 15.87 -15.56 20.24
N LEU A 299 14.71 -15.95 19.71
CA LEU A 299 13.89 -15.20 18.78
C LEU A 299 12.40 -15.19 19.23
N PRO A 300 12.08 -14.65 20.42
CA PRO A 300 10.75 -14.78 21.03
C PRO A 300 9.61 -14.19 20.16
N GLY A 301 9.86 -13.12 19.41
CA GLY A 301 8.87 -12.55 18.49
C GLY A 301 8.51 -13.45 17.30
N LEU A 302 9.45 -14.30 16.86
CA LEU A 302 9.27 -15.21 15.72
C LEU A 302 8.71 -16.58 16.15
N GLN A 303 8.90 -16.99 17.41
CA GLN A 303 8.30 -18.21 17.96
C GLN A 303 6.77 -18.14 17.93
N ASN A 304 6.19 -16.98 18.27
CA ASN A 304 4.75 -16.76 18.20
C ASN A 304 4.19 -17.00 16.77
N LEU A 305 4.89 -16.58 15.72
CA LEU A 305 4.46 -16.81 14.33
C LEU A 305 4.47 -18.30 13.96
N LEU A 306 5.45 -19.07 14.44
CA LEU A 306 5.47 -20.52 14.25
C LEU A 306 4.36 -21.24 15.04
N ASP A 307 4.10 -20.82 16.27
CA ASP A 307 3.09 -21.44 17.13
C ASP A 307 1.68 -21.27 16.55
N HIS A 308 1.39 -20.13 15.89
CA HIS A 308 0.14 -19.90 15.15
C HIS A 308 0.10 -20.62 13.79
N ALA A 309 1.25 -20.89 13.17
CA ALA A 309 1.33 -21.67 11.93
C ALA A 309 1.29 -23.20 12.19
N GLN A 310 1.42 -23.64 13.45
CA GLN A 310 1.49 -25.04 13.85
C GLN A 310 0.28 -25.52 14.66
N ASP A 311 -0.97 -25.36 14.19
CA ASP A 311 -2.00 -26.35 14.55
C ASP A 311 -3.24 -26.33 13.65
N ASP A 312 -3.33 -27.30 12.74
CA ASP A 312 -4.57 -28.03 12.46
C ASP A 312 -4.27 -29.32 11.67
N SER A 313 -3.63 -30.27 12.35
CA SER A 313 -3.41 -31.62 11.80
C SER A 313 -4.67 -32.50 11.85
N ALA A 314 -5.82 -31.97 12.27
CA ALA A 314 -7.09 -32.68 12.37
C ALA A 314 -8.17 -32.25 11.35
N SER A 315 -8.00 -31.13 10.64
CA SER A 315 -8.89 -30.73 9.54
C SER A 315 -8.11 -30.76 8.22
N GLY A 316 -8.50 -31.66 7.33
CA GLY A 316 -7.80 -31.92 6.07
C GLY A 316 -7.82 -30.80 5.02
N ASP A 317 -7.63 -29.53 5.38
CA ASP A 317 -7.41 -28.45 4.40
C ASP A 317 -6.73 -27.15 4.92
N ALA A 318 -6.27 -27.05 6.18
CA ALA A 318 -5.47 -25.90 6.64
C ALA A 318 -3.94 -26.16 6.44
N THR A 319 -3.43 -26.00 5.22
CA THR A 319 -2.35 -26.87 4.69
C THR A 319 -1.01 -26.23 4.29
N LEU A 320 -0.24 -25.46 5.08
CA LEU A 320 0.99 -24.74 4.59
C LEU A 320 0.78 -23.76 3.42
N ALA A 321 -0.18 -24.01 2.52
CA ALA A 321 -0.78 -23.08 1.59
C ALA A 321 -1.40 -21.91 2.36
N GLY A 322 -1.85 -22.11 3.60
CA GLY A 322 -2.22 -21.02 4.52
C GLY A 322 -1.04 -20.09 4.78
N LEU A 323 0.08 -20.61 5.31
CA LEU A 323 1.27 -19.78 5.55
C LEU A 323 1.90 -19.23 4.26
N ASP A 324 1.90 -19.98 3.16
CA ASP A 324 2.31 -19.45 1.85
C ASP A 324 1.37 -18.35 1.40
N ASN A 325 0.07 -18.49 1.61
CA ASN A 325 -0.90 -17.44 1.33
C ASN A 325 -0.77 -16.27 2.29
N ASP A 326 -0.40 -16.45 3.55
CA ASP A 326 -0.21 -15.38 4.52
C ASP A 326 1.07 -14.59 4.20
N LEU A 327 2.17 -15.30 3.90
CA LEU A 327 3.41 -14.70 3.40
C LEU A 327 3.20 -14.02 2.05
N ARG A 328 2.37 -14.59 1.15
CA ARG A 328 1.99 -13.97 -0.14
C ARG A 328 0.91 -12.90 -0.01
N ALA A 329 0.07 -12.91 1.02
CA ALA A 329 -0.96 -11.89 1.25
C ALA A 329 -0.32 -10.61 1.77
N ASN A 330 0.82 -10.73 2.46
CA ASN A 330 1.70 -9.61 2.79
C ASN A 330 2.51 -9.09 1.60
N VAL A 331 2.45 -9.76 0.44
CA VAL A 331 3.00 -9.28 -0.83
C VAL A 331 1.87 -8.55 -1.58
N PRO A 332 2.04 -7.27 -1.95
CA PRO A 332 1.04 -6.54 -2.71
C PRO A 332 0.65 -7.28 -4.00
N ALA A 333 -0.64 -7.30 -4.33
CA ALA A 333 -1.12 -8.02 -5.51
C ALA A 333 -0.48 -7.47 -6.80
N ALA A 334 0.13 -8.35 -7.61
CA ALA A 334 0.69 -7.99 -8.90
C ALA A 334 -0.38 -7.41 -9.84
N HIS A 335 -0.05 -6.30 -10.50
CA HIS A 335 -0.96 -5.45 -11.27
C HIS A 335 -1.69 -6.20 -12.41
N GLY A 336 -3.02 -6.29 -12.30
CA GLY A 336 -3.95 -6.62 -13.40
C GLY A 336 -4.97 -5.51 -13.71
N GLU A 337 -5.01 -4.44 -12.92
CA GLU A 337 -5.89 -3.29 -13.10
C GLU A 337 -5.24 -2.26 -14.06
N PRO A 338 -5.99 -1.70 -15.02
CA PRO A 338 -5.47 -0.64 -15.88
C PRO A 338 -5.10 0.58 -15.02
N ALA A 339 -3.84 1.03 -15.12
CA ALA A 339 -3.33 2.18 -14.39
C ALA A 339 -4.27 3.39 -14.54
N LEU A 340 -4.69 3.95 -13.41
CA LEU A 340 -5.57 5.13 -13.37
C LEU A 340 -4.90 6.27 -14.15
N ASN A 341 -5.58 6.82 -15.17
CA ASN A 341 -5.04 7.96 -15.92
C ASN A 341 -5.28 9.27 -15.15
N HIS A 342 -4.35 9.61 -14.24
CA HIS A 342 -4.41 10.84 -13.44
C HIS A 342 -4.44 12.14 -14.29
N TYR A 343 -3.93 12.11 -15.53
CA TYR A 343 -3.92 13.24 -16.46
C TYR A 343 -5.10 13.24 -17.43
N GLN A 344 -6.22 12.60 -17.09
CA GLN A 344 -7.39 12.58 -17.95
C GLN A 344 -7.80 14.01 -18.34
N ILE A 345 -7.81 14.29 -19.64
CA ILE A 345 -8.09 15.62 -20.18
C ILE A 345 -9.57 15.94 -20.01
N ARG A 346 -9.87 17.12 -19.46
CA ARG A 346 -11.24 17.62 -19.36
C ARG A 346 -11.72 18.11 -20.73
N PRO A 347 -12.82 17.59 -21.30
CA PRO A 347 -13.32 18.05 -22.61
C PRO A 347 -13.76 19.52 -22.62
N PHE A 348 -13.68 20.17 -23.78
CA PHE A 348 -14.07 21.58 -23.94
C PHE A 348 -15.52 21.86 -23.51
N ALA A 349 -16.44 20.95 -23.82
CA ALA A 349 -17.84 21.08 -23.44
C ALA A 349 -18.02 21.20 -21.91
N GLN A 350 -17.28 20.38 -21.16
CA GLN A 350 -17.31 20.38 -19.70
C GLN A 350 -16.67 21.66 -19.14
N TRP A 351 -15.50 22.05 -19.65
CA TRP A 351 -14.88 23.33 -19.28
C TRP A 351 -15.83 24.49 -19.58
N ARG A 352 -16.51 24.49 -20.72
CA ARG A 352 -17.40 25.58 -21.12
C ARG A 352 -18.69 25.64 -20.30
N SER A 353 -19.24 24.50 -19.88
CA SER A 353 -20.36 24.47 -18.93
C SER A 353 -19.98 25.01 -17.57
N GLU A 354 -18.72 24.83 -17.15
CA GLU A 354 -18.16 25.38 -15.92
C GLU A 354 -17.77 26.88 -16.08
N ALA A 355 -17.55 27.35 -17.32
CA ALA A 355 -17.01 28.68 -17.65
C ALA A 355 -18.01 29.68 -18.31
N ALA A 356 -19.31 29.36 -18.44
CA ALA A 356 -20.28 30.22 -19.13
C ALA A 356 -20.56 31.56 -18.40
N PRO A 357 -20.90 32.67 -19.12
CA PRO A 357 -21.13 33.96 -18.49
C PRO A 357 -22.46 34.01 -17.71
N LEU A 358 -22.42 34.62 -16.52
CA LEU A 358 -23.58 34.96 -15.69
C LEU A 358 -24.61 35.79 -16.50
N GLN A 359 -25.86 35.29 -16.63
CA GLN A 359 -26.99 36.07 -17.17
C GLN A 359 -27.29 37.30 -16.29
N PRO A 360 -27.73 38.45 -16.85
CA PRO A 360 -28.15 39.58 -16.04
C PRO A 360 -29.44 39.23 -15.26
N PRO A 361 -29.52 39.53 -13.96
CA PRO A 361 -30.63 39.08 -13.12
C PRO A 361 -31.91 39.90 -13.37
N PRO A 362 -33.12 39.31 -13.22
CA PRO A 362 -34.33 40.09 -13.00
C PRO A 362 -34.22 40.84 -11.67
N ALA A 363 -34.84 42.01 -11.60
CA ALA A 363 -34.69 42.95 -10.49
C ALA A 363 -35.18 42.39 -9.13
N VAL A 364 -34.19 42.12 -8.26
CA VAL A 364 -34.12 42.10 -6.78
C VAL A 364 -35.17 41.25 -6.04
N ALA A 365 -34.80 40.17 -5.36
CA ALA A 365 -34.01 40.16 -4.11
C ALA A 365 -32.70 39.34 -4.17
N PRO A 366 -31.67 39.69 -3.37
CA PRO A 366 -30.27 39.39 -3.65
C PRO A 366 -29.89 37.94 -3.33
N VAL A 367 -29.16 37.30 -4.24
CA VAL A 367 -28.48 36.02 -4.05
C VAL A 367 -27.01 36.20 -4.47
N PRO A 368 -25.99 35.71 -3.72
CA PRO A 368 -24.57 35.94 -4.00
C PRO A 368 -23.91 34.89 -4.93
N ILE A 369 -22.69 35.23 -5.37
CA ILE A 369 -21.77 34.72 -6.41
C ILE A 369 -21.06 33.39 -6.00
N PRO A 370 -20.60 32.48 -6.90
CA PRO A 370 -19.57 31.48 -6.59
C PRO A 370 -18.15 32.08 -6.79
N GLY A 371 -17.13 31.90 -5.96
CA GLY A 371 -16.98 30.91 -4.89
C GLY A 371 -18.00 31.07 -3.81
N THR A 372 -18.58 29.97 -3.36
CA THR A 372 -19.34 29.97 -2.12
C THR A 372 -18.31 30.32 -1.06
N PRO A 373 -18.24 31.56 -0.51
CA PRO A 373 -17.63 31.69 0.79
C PRO A 373 -18.33 30.65 1.66
N PRO A 374 -17.60 29.88 2.47
CA PRO A 374 -18.21 28.83 3.25
C PRO A 374 -19.48 29.38 3.91
N ALA A 375 -20.61 28.73 3.65
CA ALA A 375 -21.90 29.23 4.07
C ALA A 375 -21.85 29.41 5.58
N THR A 376 -21.84 30.66 6.03
CA THR A 376 -21.67 30.98 7.44
C THR A 376 -22.97 30.65 8.16
N LEU A 377 -22.89 29.68 9.05
CA LEU A 377 -23.99 29.21 9.86
C LEU A 377 -24.19 30.18 11.03
N VAL A 378 -25.44 30.32 11.48
CA VAL A 378 -25.78 30.98 12.74
C VAL A 378 -26.11 29.93 13.81
N PRO A 379 -25.97 30.25 15.11
CA PRO A 379 -26.32 29.31 16.17
C PRO A 379 -27.75 28.77 16.02
N GLY A 380 -27.90 27.45 16.09
CA GLY A 380 -29.17 26.74 15.91
C GLY A 380 -29.55 26.42 14.46
N GLN A 381 -28.85 26.96 13.46
CA GLN A 381 -29.15 26.71 12.05
C GLN A 381 -28.94 25.23 11.70
N THR A 382 -29.94 24.65 11.02
CA THR A 382 -29.90 23.27 10.53
C THR A 382 -29.96 23.26 9.01
N LEU A 383 -29.15 22.42 8.37
CA LEU A 383 -29.20 22.18 6.93
C LEU A 383 -29.07 20.70 6.60
N THR A 384 -29.60 20.31 5.44
CA THR A 384 -29.39 18.96 4.89
C THR A 384 -28.07 18.94 4.17
N LEU A 385 -27.20 17.99 4.54
CA LEU A 385 -25.92 17.79 3.87
C LEU A 385 -26.19 17.15 2.50
N PRO A 386 -25.54 17.64 1.44
CA PRO A 386 -25.63 17.03 0.14
C PRO A 386 -24.97 15.64 0.15
N GLU A 387 -25.36 14.75 -0.75
CA GLU A 387 -24.98 13.33 -0.73
C GLU A 387 -23.46 13.12 -0.90
N GLU A 388 -22.81 13.99 -1.65
CA GLU A 388 -21.34 14.07 -1.75
C GLU A 388 -20.62 14.23 -0.39
N ALA A 389 -21.20 14.97 0.56
CA ALA A 389 -20.62 15.16 1.89
C ALA A 389 -20.64 13.86 2.70
N TRP A 390 -21.43 12.87 2.29
CA TRP A 390 -21.51 11.60 3.01
C TRP A 390 -20.31 10.70 2.71
N HIS A 391 -19.64 10.92 1.58
CA HIS A 391 -18.51 10.12 1.12
C HIS A 391 -17.16 10.65 1.61
N GLY A 392 -17.13 11.86 2.18
CA GLY A 392 -15.92 12.46 2.75
C GLY A 392 -16.15 13.92 3.13
N LEU A 393 -16.46 14.15 4.41
CA LEU A 393 -16.57 15.45 5.03
C LEU A 393 -15.27 15.78 5.75
N ARG A 394 -14.63 16.89 5.39
CA ARG A 394 -13.50 17.47 6.12
C ARG A 394 -14.01 18.47 7.12
N ILE A 395 -13.43 18.44 8.31
CA ILE A 395 -13.73 19.33 9.42
C ILE A 395 -12.41 19.99 9.82
N ALA A 396 -12.41 21.30 9.99
CA ALA A 396 -11.27 22.03 10.53
C ALA A 396 -11.75 23.07 11.54
N PHE A 397 -11.08 23.15 12.69
CA PHE A 397 -11.31 24.18 13.68
C PHE A 397 -10.06 25.06 13.78
N THR A 398 -10.21 26.33 13.41
CA THR A 398 -9.15 27.33 13.42
C THR A 398 -9.31 28.25 14.64
N PHE A 399 -8.22 28.54 15.34
CA PHE A 399 -8.22 29.39 16.53
C PHE A 399 -6.82 29.98 16.80
N ALA A 400 -6.72 30.92 17.74
CA ALA A 400 -5.47 31.51 18.21
C ALA A 400 -5.63 32.02 19.67
N GLY A 401 -4.53 32.44 20.30
CA GLY A 401 -4.55 33.11 21.62
C GLY A 401 -4.57 32.17 22.84
N ALA A 402 -5.18 31.00 22.72
CA ALA A 402 -5.14 29.91 23.70
C ALA A 402 -5.15 28.56 22.97
N ASP A 403 -4.88 27.47 23.70
CA ASP A 403 -4.92 26.12 23.13
C ASP A 403 -6.26 25.42 23.36
N ALA A 404 -6.73 24.68 22.35
CA ALA A 404 -7.95 23.90 22.38
C ALA A 404 -7.80 22.64 21.52
N ASP A 405 -8.50 21.58 21.90
CA ASP A 405 -8.48 20.29 21.19
C ASP A 405 -9.82 20.01 20.53
N LEU A 406 -9.81 19.42 19.34
CA LEU A 406 -11.01 18.96 18.63
C LEU A 406 -11.32 17.51 19.00
N THR A 407 -12.59 17.26 19.29
CA THR A 407 -13.09 15.97 19.75
C THR A 407 -14.38 15.62 19.02
N LEU A 408 -14.58 14.34 18.68
CA LEU A 408 -15.82 13.84 18.06
C LEU A 408 -16.48 12.80 18.98
N PHE A 409 -17.77 12.97 19.26
CA PHE A 409 -18.59 11.95 19.94
C PHE A 409 -19.53 11.31 18.92
N LEU A 410 -19.31 10.05 18.58
CA LEU A 410 -20.19 9.24 17.75
C LEU A 410 -21.26 8.63 18.67
N THR A 411 -22.53 8.90 18.39
CA THR A 411 -23.59 8.63 19.35
C THR A 411 -24.81 7.96 18.72
N ASP A 412 -25.51 7.21 19.54
CA ASP A 412 -26.78 6.57 19.21
C ASP A 412 -27.95 7.57 19.15
N GLY A 413 -29.17 7.05 18.98
CA GLY A 413 -30.39 7.86 18.94
C GLY A 413 -30.68 8.61 20.26
N GLN A 414 -30.03 8.24 21.35
CA GLN A 414 -30.14 8.81 22.69
C GLN A 414 -28.99 9.79 23.00
N SER A 415 -28.14 10.10 22.01
CA SER A 415 -26.97 10.98 22.14
C SER A 415 -25.91 10.47 23.12
N ARG A 416 -25.81 9.14 23.27
CA ARG A 416 -24.77 8.48 24.07
C ARG A 416 -23.78 7.75 23.18
N VAL A 417 -22.50 7.74 23.56
CA VAL A 417 -21.50 6.87 22.94
C VAL A 417 -21.83 5.42 23.23
N THR A 418 -21.61 4.52 22.26
CA THR A 418 -21.95 3.10 22.43
C THR A 418 -20.78 2.25 22.88
N SER A 419 -19.55 2.75 22.67
CA SER A 419 -18.29 2.19 23.18
C SER A 419 -17.27 3.32 23.41
N ASP A 420 -16.16 3.00 24.08
CA ASP A 420 -15.05 3.95 24.24
C ASP A 420 -14.47 4.38 22.87
N GLU A 421 -14.50 3.50 21.86
CA GLU A 421 -14.06 3.76 20.48
C GLU A 421 -14.87 4.85 19.76
N ASP A 422 -16.09 5.12 20.22
CA ASP A 422 -16.96 6.16 19.67
C ASP A 422 -16.64 7.56 20.22
N PHE A 423 -15.70 7.65 21.17
CA PHE A 423 -15.13 8.89 21.67
C PHE A 423 -13.77 9.15 21.00
N VAL A 424 -13.73 10.04 20.01
CA VAL A 424 -12.53 10.33 19.21
C VAL A 424 -11.88 11.62 19.68
N PHE A 425 -10.66 11.51 20.21
CA PHE A 425 -9.87 12.62 20.78
C PHE A 425 -8.38 12.35 20.54
N TYR A 426 -7.48 13.25 20.96
CA TYR A 426 -6.05 13.17 20.58
C TYR A 426 -5.35 11.83 20.94
N ASN A 427 -5.69 11.18 22.06
CA ASN A 427 -5.15 9.86 22.43
C ASN A 427 -5.86 8.68 21.75
N GLN A 428 -7.01 8.91 21.14
CA GLN A 428 -7.76 7.92 20.37
C GLN A 428 -8.28 8.58 19.08
N PRO A 429 -7.40 8.79 18.09
CA PRO A 429 -7.67 9.68 16.97
C PRO A 429 -8.57 9.07 15.89
N SER A 430 -9.14 7.88 16.10
CA SER A 430 -9.99 7.19 15.13
C SER A 430 -11.15 6.49 15.84
N GLY A 431 -12.33 6.46 15.20
CA GLY A 431 -13.53 5.78 15.69
C GLY A 431 -14.37 5.21 14.55
N ALA A 432 -15.29 4.30 14.89
CA ALA A 432 -16.16 3.59 13.93
C ALA A 432 -15.39 2.97 12.75
N GLN A 433 -14.36 2.17 13.05
CA GLN A 433 -13.51 1.50 12.05
C GLN A 433 -12.84 2.47 11.05
N GLY A 434 -12.52 3.70 11.48
CA GLY A 434 -11.87 4.71 10.64
C GLY A 434 -12.83 5.60 9.85
N ALA A 435 -14.14 5.41 10.00
CA ALA A 435 -15.12 6.30 9.39
C ALA A 435 -15.10 7.72 9.97
N ALA A 436 -14.58 7.92 11.20
CA ALA A 436 -14.28 9.22 11.78
C ALA A 436 -12.83 9.24 12.29
N ARG A 437 -12.05 10.25 11.90
CA ARG A 437 -10.63 10.35 12.26
C ARG A 437 -10.19 11.79 12.49
N LEU A 438 -9.43 12.04 13.55
CA LEU A 438 -8.67 13.27 13.77
C LEU A 438 -7.35 13.20 12.98
N LEU A 439 -7.03 14.28 12.27
CA LEU A 439 -5.80 14.45 11.48
C LEU A 439 -4.72 15.24 12.25
N GLY A 440 -5.05 15.71 13.45
CA GLY A 440 -4.12 16.40 14.34
C GLY A 440 -4.14 17.93 14.22
N LYS A 441 -3.35 18.55 15.10
CA LYS A 441 -3.19 20.00 15.30
C LYS A 441 -1.99 20.52 14.51
N GLN A 442 -2.17 21.59 13.73
CA GLN A 442 -1.13 22.21 12.91
C GLN A 442 -1.09 23.72 13.11
N ALA A 443 0.11 24.30 13.21
CA ALA A 443 0.28 25.75 13.24
C ALA A 443 0.28 26.33 11.82
N GLU A 444 -0.58 27.32 11.56
CA GLU A 444 -0.70 28.05 10.29
C GLU A 444 -0.55 29.56 10.54
N GLY A 445 0.70 30.03 10.48
CA GLY A 445 1.03 31.42 10.75
C GLY A 445 0.79 31.78 12.22
N GLN A 446 -0.15 32.70 12.49
CA GLN A 446 -0.54 33.09 13.84
C GLN A 446 -1.69 32.25 14.42
N HIS A 447 -2.23 31.33 13.62
CA HIS A 447 -3.38 30.51 13.99
C HIS A 447 -2.95 29.05 14.16
N THR A 448 -3.75 28.30 14.92
CA THR A 448 -3.69 26.85 15.05
C THR A 448 -4.92 26.26 14.38
N VAL A 449 -4.76 25.16 13.65
CA VAL A 449 -5.85 24.43 12.98
C VAL A 449 -5.85 22.97 13.41
N GLU A 450 -6.96 22.55 14.01
CA GLU A 450 -7.29 21.15 14.31
C GLU A 450 -8.12 20.57 13.17
N ARG A 451 -7.80 19.37 12.68
CA ARG A 451 -8.51 18.77 11.53
C ARG A 451 -9.09 17.40 11.82
N ALA A 452 -10.20 17.08 11.18
CA ALA A 452 -10.82 15.76 11.18
C ALA A 452 -11.45 15.40 9.83
N THR A 453 -11.65 14.12 9.58
CA THR A 453 -12.35 13.56 8.42
C THR A 453 -13.45 12.61 8.86
N VAL A 454 -14.61 12.70 8.23
CA VAL A 454 -15.77 11.83 8.50
C VAL A 454 -16.38 11.30 7.19
N HIS A 455 -16.52 9.99 7.08
CA HIS A 455 -17.21 9.29 6.01
C HIS A 455 -18.60 8.84 6.49
N LEU A 456 -19.59 9.74 6.43
CA LEU A 456 -20.94 9.51 6.97
C LEU A 456 -21.65 8.28 6.38
N ALA A 457 -21.37 7.94 5.11
CA ALA A 457 -21.93 6.76 4.44
C ALA A 457 -21.33 5.44 4.97
N ALA A 458 -20.13 5.49 5.54
CA ALA A 458 -19.44 4.33 6.12
C ALA A 458 -19.75 4.11 7.62
N LEU A 459 -20.49 5.04 8.25
CA LEU A 459 -20.82 4.92 9.67
C LEU A 459 -21.76 3.72 9.92
N PRO A 460 -21.49 2.91 10.97
CA PRO A 460 -22.38 1.86 11.40
C PRO A 460 -23.81 2.37 11.65
N ALA A 461 -24.80 1.51 11.43
CA ALA A 461 -26.21 1.91 11.51
C ALA A 461 -26.63 2.39 12.90
N GLN A 462 -25.97 1.90 13.96
CA GLN A 462 -26.20 2.34 15.34
C GLN A 462 -25.74 3.78 15.62
N ILE A 463 -24.85 4.34 14.78
CA ILE A 463 -24.40 5.73 14.93
C ILE A 463 -25.39 6.65 14.22
N HIS A 464 -26.17 7.36 15.01
CA HIS A 464 -27.20 8.27 14.55
C HIS A 464 -26.74 9.72 14.51
N ARG A 465 -25.76 10.10 15.34
CA ARG A 465 -25.28 11.48 15.47
C ARG A 465 -23.78 11.53 15.74
N ILE A 466 -23.12 12.59 15.26
CA ILE A 466 -21.75 12.96 15.60
C ILE A 466 -21.78 14.35 16.21
N ALA A 467 -21.37 14.51 17.46
CA ALA A 467 -21.13 15.82 18.04
C ALA A 467 -19.67 16.23 17.81
N VAL A 468 -19.47 17.38 17.17
CA VAL A 468 -18.17 17.99 16.90
C VAL A 468 -17.93 19.02 17.98
N ALA A 469 -16.97 18.75 18.85
CA ALA A 469 -16.73 19.51 20.06
C ALA A 469 -15.29 20.00 20.17
N ILE A 470 -15.12 21.06 20.97
CA ILE A 470 -13.81 21.51 21.42
C ILE A 470 -13.74 21.51 22.94
N ASN A 471 -12.53 21.36 23.47
CA ASN A 471 -12.24 21.57 24.88
C ASN A 471 -10.97 22.40 25.03
N MET A 472 -10.92 23.25 26.04
CA MET A 472 -9.71 23.98 26.43
C MET A 472 -8.74 23.02 27.12
N ASP A 473 -7.45 23.32 27.02
CA ASP A 473 -6.42 22.64 27.82
C ASP A 473 -6.70 22.88 29.32
N VAL A 474 -6.94 21.78 30.03
CA VAL A 474 -7.27 21.74 31.47
C VAL A 474 -6.16 22.32 32.34
N ASP A 475 -4.90 22.22 31.93
CA ASP A 475 -3.74 22.65 32.71
C ASP A 475 -3.55 24.17 32.71
N THR A 476 -4.16 24.87 31.76
CA THR A 476 -4.04 26.32 31.61
C THR A 476 -5.04 27.11 32.46
N GLY A 477 -6.14 26.48 32.87
CA GLY A 477 -7.27 27.14 33.53
C GLY A 477 -8.04 28.13 32.65
N LEU A 478 -7.71 28.21 31.35
CA LEU A 478 -8.32 29.13 30.40
C LEU A 478 -9.72 28.64 29.96
N THR A 479 -10.54 29.57 29.52
CA THR A 479 -11.92 29.32 29.03
C THR A 479 -11.99 29.53 27.53
N CYS A 480 -13.05 29.08 26.86
CA CYS A 480 -13.25 29.34 25.43
C CYS A 480 -13.28 30.85 25.10
N GLY A 481 -13.57 31.73 26.08
CA GLY A 481 -13.41 33.17 25.94
C GLY A 481 -11.98 33.67 25.66
N ALA A 482 -10.95 32.84 25.90
CA ALA A 482 -9.55 33.15 25.58
C ALA A 482 -9.19 32.83 24.12
N LEU A 483 -10.03 32.08 23.40
CA LEU A 483 -9.82 31.80 21.99
C LEU A 483 -10.14 33.05 21.15
N THR A 484 -9.18 33.43 20.32
CA THR A 484 -9.35 34.41 19.25
C THR A 484 -9.46 33.66 17.92
N TYR A 485 -10.13 34.24 16.93
CA TYR A 485 -10.33 33.62 15.62
C TYR A 485 -10.99 32.23 15.62
N ALA A 486 -11.72 31.85 16.68
CA ALA A 486 -12.42 30.58 16.76
C ALA A 486 -13.42 30.42 15.60
N SER A 487 -13.17 29.46 14.72
CA SER A 487 -13.98 29.21 13.54
C SER A 487 -13.93 27.73 13.17
N LEU A 488 -15.10 27.09 13.16
CA LEU A 488 -15.29 25.78 12.56
C LEU A 488 -15.54 25.95 11.07
N SER A 489 -14.83 25.21 10.24
CA SER A 489 -15.09 25.05 8.81
C SER A 489 -15.32 23.59 8.48
N MET A 490 -16.28 23.31 7.61
CA MET A 490 -16.51 21.98 7.07
C MET A 490 -16.63 22.07 5.56
N ASP A 491 -16.02 21.15 4.84
CA ASP A 491 -16.11 21.10 3.39
C ASP A 491 -16.09 19.66 2.87
N CYS A 492 -16.54 19.49 1.63
CA CYS A 492 -16.49 18.21 0.94
C CYS A 492 -15.78 18.35 -0.41
N ALA A 493 -15.39 17.23 -1.02
CA ALA A 493 -14.57 17.19 -2.24
C ALA A 493 -15.18 17.94 -3.44
N THR A 494 -16.48 18.22 -3.44
CA THR A 494 -17.20 18.92 -4.52
C THR A 494 -17.29 20.44 -4.34
N GLY A 495 -16.75 20.99 -3.23
CA GLY A 495 -16.66 22.43 -3.00
C GLY A 495 -17.80 23.07 -2.21
N ALA A 496 -18.78 22.29 -1.73
CA ALA A 496 -19.69 22.79 -0.69
C ALA A 496 -18.90 22.94 0.61
N ALA A 497 -18.94 24.15 1.18
CA ALA A 497 -18.26 24.51 2.40
C ALA A 497 -19.17 25.31 3.31
N TRP A 498 -18.99 25.14 4.62
CA TRP A 498 -19.74 25.80 5.68
C TRP A 498 -18.77 26.30 6.74
N THR A 499 -19.04 27.45 7.32
CA THR A 499 -18.27 27.97 8.45
C THR A 499 -19.20 28.32 9.59
N PHE A 500 -18.72 28.22 10.81
CA PHE A 500 -19.45 28.63 11.99
C PHE A 500 -18.46 29.21 13.00
N GLN A 501 -18.71 30.45 13.42
CA GLN A 501 -17.98 31.05 14.53
C GLN A 501 -18.81 30.81 15.79
N PRO A 502 -18.34 29.96 16.72
CA PRO A 502 -19.05 29.78 17.96
C PRO A 502 -19.05 31.07 18.80
N PRO A 503 -20.09 31.29 19.63
CA PRO A 503 -20.13 32.43 20.53
C PRO A 503 -18.96 32.36 21.52
N SER A 504 -18.33 33.51 21.77
CA SER A 504 -17.35 33.65 22.85
C SER A 504 -18.09 33.72 24.17
N ASP A 505 -17.93 32.70 25.01
CA ASP A 505 -18.44 32.67 26.37
C ASP A 505 -17.26 32.49 27.34
N PRO A 506 -17.00 33.48 28.22
CA PRO A 506 -15.90 33.43 29.17
C PRO A 506 -16.14 32.48 30.34
N SER A 507 -17.30 31.81 30.42
CA SER A 507 -17.65 30.89 31.50
C SER A 507 -17.54 29.41 31.14
N ILE A 508 -17.27 29.08 29.87
CA ILE A 508 -17.27 27.70 29.37
C ILE A 508 -15.84 27.22 29.06
N ARG A 509 -15.59 25.93 29.31
CA ARG A 509 -14.28 25.27 29.09
C ARG A 509 -14.34 24.17 28.03
N ALA A 510 -15.53 23.75 27.64
CA ALA A 510 -15.77 22.88 26.49
C ALA A 510 -17.05 23.29 25.78
N MET A 511 -17.18 22.93 24.50
CA MET A 511 -18.30 23.33 23.67
C MET A 511 -18.57 22.33 22.54
N VAL A 512 -19.84 21.98 22.34
CA VAL A 512 -20.29 21.33 21.10
C VAL A 512 -20.57 22.42 20.09
N ILE A 513 -19.77 22.44 19.04
CA ILE A 513 -19.81 23.47 18.00
C ILE A 513 -20.87 23.11 16.94
N ALA A 514 -20.91 21.84 16.52
CA ALA A 514 -21.85 21.36 15.52
C ALA A 514 -22.25 19.90 15.77
N GLU A 515 -23.39 19.50 15.23
CA GLU A 515 -23.86 18.12 15.22
C GLU A 515 -24.19 17.67 13.80
N LEU A 516 -23.76 16.47 13.43
CA LEU A 516 -24.14 15.78 12.21
C LEU A 516 -25.09 14.65 12.58
N TYR A 517 -26.26 14.51 11.98
CA TYR A 517 -27.22 13.47 12.38
C TYR A 517 -28.05 12.92 11.23
N ARG A 518 -28.44 11.64 11.35
CA ARG A 518 -29.33 10.96 10.41
C ARG A 518 -30.76 11.48 10.55
N HIS A 519 -31.42 11.68 9.43
CA HIS A 519 -32.82 12.10 9.34
C HIS A 519 -33.50 11.42 8.15
N THR A 520 -34.81 11.22 8.19
CA THR A 520 -35.58 10.72 7.04
C THR A 520 -36.34 11.87 6.40
N THR A 521 -36.08 12.14 5.13
CA THR A 521 -36.77 13.21 4.38
C THR A 521 -37.44 12.56 3.17
N ASN A 522 -38.77 12.69 3.05
CA ASN A 522 -39.56 12.08 1.97
C ASN A 522 -39.32 10.56 1.81
N GLY A 523 -39.17 9.84 2.92
CA GLY A 523 -38.93 8.39 2.93
C GLY A 523 -37.50 7.96 2.56
N ARG A 524 -36.56 8.90 2.34
CA ARG A 524 -35.15 8.60 2.06
C ARG A 524 -34.27 8.99 3.26
N PRO A 525 -33.22 8.20 3.58
CA PRO A 525 -32.23 8.60 4.58
C PRO A 525 -31.49 9.84 4.08
N THR A 526 -31.23 10.78 4.98
CA THR A 526 -30.51 12.03 4.72
C THR A 526 -29.66 12.37 5.93
N TRP A 527 -28.48 12.94 5.73
CA TRP A 527 -27.72 13.54 6.82
C TRP A 527 -28.02 15.02 6.94
N LYS A 528 -28.15 15.51 8.17
CA LYS A 528 -28.31 16.92 8.49
C LYS A 528 -27.16 17.39 9.37
N MET A 529 -26.80 18.65 9.22
CA MET A 529 -25.86 19.34 10.08
C MET A 529 -26.60 20.44 10.84
N ARG A 530 -26.29 20.61 12.13
CA ARG A 530 -26.78 21.68 12.98
C ARG A 530 -25.61 22.41 13.65
N ALA A 531 -25.51 23.73 13.47
CA ALA A 531 -24.61 24.56 14.25
C ALA A 531 -25.23 24.85 15.62
N ILE A 532 -24.46 24.76 16.70
CA ILE A 532 -25.00 24.87 18.07
C ILE A 532 -24.23 25.91 18.87
N GLY A 533 -22.96 25.64 19.19
CA GLY A 533 -22.19 26.49 20.11
C GLY A 533 -22.66 26.39 21.56
N GLN A 534 -23.06 25.19 22.00
CA GLN A 534 -23.48 24.95 23.39
C GLN A 534 -22.25 24.67 24.24
N GLY A 535 -22.10 25.37 25.37
CA GLY A 535 -20.93 25.26 26.24
C GLY A 535 -21.16 24.52 27.56
N TRP A 536 -20.08 24.03 28.15
CA TRP A 536 -20.00 23.39 29.45
C TRP A 536 -18.96 24.09 30.32
N ALA A 537 -19.38 24.57 31.49
CA ALA A 537 -18.48 25.19 32.47
C ALA A 537 -17.51 24.17 33.10
N ASP A 538 -18.00 22.94 33.32
CA ASP A 538 -17.25 21.81 33.88
C ASP A 538 -16.19 21.24 32.91
N GLY A 539 -16.01 21.81 31.72
CA GLY A 539 -15.00 21.37 30.76
C GLY A 539 -15.33 20.02 30.10
N LEU A 540 -14.27 19.32 29.66
CA LEU A 540 -14.40 18.05 28.95
C LEU A 540 -15.12 17.00 29.79
N ASP A 541 -14.89 16.95 31.10
CA ASP A 541 -15.53 15.97 32.01
C ASP A 541 -17.05 16.13 32.05
N GLY A 542 -17.55 17.38 32.04
CA GLY A 542 -18.98 17.65 31.98
C GLY A 542 -19.59 17.28 30.64
N LEU A 543 -18.85 17.53 29.56
CA LEU A 543 -19.26 17.20 28.20
C LEU A 543 -19.28 15.67 27.97
N ALA A 544 -18.23 14.97 28.38
CA ALA A 544 -18.09 13.52 28.28
C ALA A 544 -19.20 12.79 29.06
N ARG A 545 -19.50 13.23 30.30
CA ARG A 545 -20.65 12.71 31.07
C ARG A 545 -21.99 12.96 30.38
N ALA A 546 -22.16 14.11 29.71
CA ALA A 546 -23.38 14.41 28.96
C ALA A 546 -23.59 13.46 27.76
N HIS A 547 -22.51 12.89 27.23
CA HIS A 547 -22.51 11.89 26.16
C HIS A 547 -22.34 10.45 26.66
N GLY A 548 -22.44 10.21 27.97
CA GLY A 548 -22.45 8.86 28.55
C GLY A 548 -21.08 8.20 28.73
N VAL A 549 -19.99 8.97 28.63
CA VAL A 549 -18.63 8.51 28.95
C VAL A 549 -18.44 8.55 30.47
N ASP A 550 -17.90 7.47 31.05
CA ASP A 550 -17.51 7.43 32.46
C ASP A 550 -16.11 8.04 32.61
N VAL A 551 -16.02 9.16 33.32
CA VAL A 551 -14.77 9.91 33.53
C VAL A 551 -14.40 9.71 35.00
N ALA A 552 -13.55 8.72 35.27
CA ALA A 552 -13.16 8.27 36.60
C ALA A 552 -11.84 8.89 37.07
#